data_AF-A0A2E8PZA4-F1
#
_entry.id   AF-A0A2E8PZA4-F1
#
_cell.length_a   1.000
_cell.length_b   1.000
_cell.length_c   1.000
_cell.angle_alpha   90.00
_cell.angle_beta   90.00
_cell.angle_gamma   90.00
#
_symmetry.space_group_name_H-M   'P 1'
#
loop_
_entity.id
_entity.type
_entity.pdbx_description
1 polymer ?
#
loop_
_entity_poly.entity_id
_entity_poly.type
_entity_poly.pdbx_seq_one_letter_code
_entity_poly.pdbx_strand_id
1 'polypeptide(L)'
;MHLSLVRRTLLLVLFVGLTSCSGRKDTPAPVAFEEVRNNLFLRGNLTEFYEKLEDLEKQGYAYGEGEDRRALRVVFFGDSVIWGDCLTVRLKRRFHERFGDGGRGLLRFVDWAPTRLMDHQNLTRGGFEKHKIPFESFDVPPFPDLGFTGFSHRPSGPSATAIHEPAPRTPMSDVTRYRNYQKGKPELPAIPETQSPRNARFGTEGESWKRVRLILRAGDVHEARANLSYRTEEGQLETLSQQVEFQNSCRSVEFRIPASRRIEMSFQGRPYIDAMAVETDQGVSFSAVVMRGLHQAWLLGVPEEQFACGYREFAPDLVIFQFGINESQTLHYSVQGFSAELYERQLRTLYARIQAALPHTSILILGPWDRFLKQNGYFQPYEAHSRVREIQKRVAFEMGLAYFDGYQLLGGPEGLRKAVSRGLIQADYTHVTYPGGHYMADALFQQLIDDYTEWRNY
;
A
#
# COMPACT_ATOMS: atom_id res chain seq x y z
N MET A 1 15.04 -56.13 -46.78
CA MET A 1 15.09 -54.66 -46.63
C MET A 1 14.01 -54.05 -47.51
N HIS A 2 12.92 -53.61 -46.90
CA HIS A 2 11.78 -52.95 -47.56
C HIS A 2 11.99 -51.44 -47.57
N LEU A 3 11.75 -50.79 -48.71
CA LEU A 3 11.35 -49.38 -48.77
C LEU A 3 10.16 -49.27 -49.73
N SER A 4 8.99 -48.92 -49.17
CA SER A 4 7.79 -48.57 -49.92
C SER A 4 7.62 -47.06 -49.92
N LEU A 5 7.57 -46.42 -51.09
CA LEU A 5 7.17 -45.02 -51.25
C LEU A 5 5.76 -44.97 -51.84
N VAL A 6 4.85 -44.33 -51.11
CA VAL A 6 3.40 -44.23 -51.36
C VAL A 6 3.08 -43.04 -52.28
N ARG A 7 2.16 -43.26 -53.22
CA ARG A 7 1.57 -42.27 -54.14
C ARG A 7 0.81 -41.17 -53.39
N ARG A 8 1.01 -39.90 -53.78
CA ARG A 8 0.16 -38.76 -53.39
C ARG A 8 -0.86 -38.47 -54.50
N THR A 9 -2.14 -38.51 -54.15
CA THR A 9 -3.26 -38.04 -54.98
C THR A 9 -3.67 -36.65 -54.50
N LEU A 10 -3.80 -35.72 -55.45
CA LEU A 10 -4.21 -34.33 -55.25
C LEU A 10 -5.72 -34.27 -54.94
N LEU A 11 -6.13 -33.61 -53.86
CA LEU A 11 -7.54 -33.28 -53.59
C LEU A 11 -7.71 -31.75 -53.58
N LEU A 12 -8.59 -31.28 -54.44
CA LEU A 12 -9.02 -29.89 -54.59
C LEU A 12 -9.98 -29.54 -53.43
N VAL A 13 -9.75 -28.45 -52.69
CA VAL A 13 -10.72 -27.90 -51.72
C VAL A 13 -11.00 -26.46 -52.10
N LEU A 14 -12.27 -26.19 -52.44
CA LEU A 14 -12.80 -24.85 -52.70
C LEU A 14 -12.77 -24.00 -51.42
N PHE A 15 -12.13 -22.82 -51.49
CA PHE A 15 -12.27 -21.77 -50.49
C PHE A 15 -13.49 -20.91 -50.80
N VAL A 16 -14.52 -20.99 -49.96
CA VAL A 16 -15.64 -20.04 -49.94
C VAL A 16 -15.20 -18.81 -49.16
N GLY A 17 -15.11 -17.66 -49.85
CA GLY A 17 -14.78 -16.38 -49.24
C GLY A 17 -15.97 -15.85 -48.43
N LEU A 18 -15.88 -15.91 -47.11
CA LEU A 18 -16.70 -15.13 -46.20
C LEU A 18 -15.96 -13.82 -45.91
N THR A 19 -16.43 -12.73 -46.54
CA THR A 19 -16.08 -11.36 -46.16
C THR A 19 -16.68 -11.06 -44.79
N SER A 20 -15.90 -11.27 -43.74
CA SER A 20 -16.19 -10.76 -42.41
C SER A 20 -15.61 -9.35 -42.28
N CYS A 21 -16.47 -8.35 -42.26
CA CYS A 21 -16.14 -7.00 -41.79
C CYS A 21 -15.88 -7.06 -40.28
N SER A 22 -14.65 -7.42 -39.86
CA SER A 22 -14.16 -7.08 -38.54
C SER A 22 -13.41 -5.76 -38.65
N GLY A 23 -14.03 -4.66 -38.19
CA GLY A 23 -13.29 -3.43 -37.94
C GLY A 23 -12.15 -3.76 -36.97
N ARG A 24 -10.90 -3.72 -37.46
CA ARG A 24 -9.75 -3.57 -36.57
C ARG A 24 -10.00 -2.26 -35.82
N LYS A 25 -10.26 -2.34 -34.51
CA LYS A 25 -9.99 -1.18 -33.66
C LYS A 25 -8.50 -0.92 -33.84
N ASP A 26 -8.16 0.17 -34.54
CA ASP A 26 -6.78 0.62 -34.67
C ASP A 26 -6.25 0.79 -33.25
N THR A 27 -5.37 -0.12 -32.82
CA THR A 27 -4.67 0.04 -31.55
C THR A 27 -3.85 1.33 -31.70
N PRO A 28 -4.03 2.34 -30.83
CA PRO A 28 -3.25 3.57 -30.91
C PRO A 28 -1.76 3.23 -30.94
N ALA A 29 -0.98 4.01 -31.70
CA ALA A 29 0.47 3.87 -31.68
C ALA A 29 0.99 4.01 -30.22
N PRO A 30 2.02 3.25 -29.83
CA PRO A 30 2.56 3.38 -28.48
C PRO A 30 3.07 4.82 -28.27
N VAL A 31 2.51 5.48 -27.26
CA VAL A 31 2.89 6.84 -26.85
C VAL A 31 4.36 6.84 -26.43
N ALA A 32 5.16 7.82 -26.85
CA ALA A 32 6.55 7.92 -26.41
C ALA A 32 6.66 8.48 -24.99
N PHE A 33 7.68 8.07 -24.21
CA PHE A 33 7.87 8.56 -22.84
C PHE A 33 7.92 10.10 -22.77
N GLU A 34 8.56 10.75 -23.75
CA GLU A 34 8.69 12.20 -23.77
C GLU A 34 7.36 12.95 -23.89
N GLU A 35 6.32 12.32 -24.45
CA GLU A 35 4.98 12.90 -24.54
C GLU A 35 4.28 12.93 -23.18
N VAL A 36 4.62 12.01 -22.28
CA VAL A 36 3.98 11.86 -20.96
C VAL A 36 4.89 12.23 -19.79
N ARG A 37 6.14 12.60 -20.08
CA ARG A 37 7.19 12.90 -19.11
C ARG A 37 6.80 13.99 -18.10
N ASN A 38 6.00 14.97 -18.52
CA ASN A 38 5.57 16.07 -17.66
C ASN A 38 4.13 15.92 -17.13
N ASN A 39 3.44 14.83 -17.44
CA ASN A 39 2.07 14.60 -16.97
C ASN A 39 2.04 14.43 -15.45
N LEU A 40 1.04 14.99 -14.78
CA LEU A 40 0.84 14.77 -13.35
C LEU A 40 0.62 13.29 -13.01
N PHE A 41 -0.01 12.56 -13.95
CA PHE A 41 -0.47 11.20 -13.71
C PHE A 41 -0.27 10.30 -14.94
N LEU A 42 0.10 9.05 -14.69
CA LEU A 42 0.11 7.95 -15.66
C LEU A 42 -0.81 6.85 -15.11
N ARG A 43 -1.84 6.46 -15.88
CA ARG A 43 -2.81 5.43 -15.47
C ARG A 43 -2.17 4.05 -15.27
N GLY A 44 -1.26 3.65 -16.16
CA GLY A 44 -0.63 2.33 -16.12
C GLY A 44 -1.64 1.18 -16.02
N ASN A 45 -1.44 0.27 -15.07
CA ASN A 45 -2.25 -0.93 -14.87
C ASN A 45 -3.42 -0.76 -13.88
N LEU A 46 -4.01 0.44 -13.74
CA LEU A 46 -5.13 0.69 -12.81
C LEU A 46 -6.48 0.10 -13.24
N THR A 47 -6.62 -0.37 -14.49
CA THR A 47 -7.87 -0.94 -14.99
C THR A 47 -8.46 -2.01 -14.08
N GLU A 48 -7.65 -2.99 -13.65
CA GLU A 48 -8.15 -4.07 -12.77
C GLU A 48 -8.60 -3.54 -11.39
N PHE A 49 -7.93 -2.53 -10.85
CA PHE A 49 -8.38 -1.89 -9.60
C PHE A 49 -9.68 -1.11 -9.80
N TYR A 50 -9.85 -0.46 -10.95
CA TYR A 50 -11.05 0.29 -11.31
C TYR A 50 -12.27 -0.59 -11.54
N GLU A 51 -12.11 -1.75 -12.17
CA GLU A 51 -13.18 -2.75 -12.27
C GLU A 51 -13.69 -3.15 -10.88
N LYS A 52 -12.78 -3.37 -9.93
CA LYS A 52 -13.16 -3.73 -8.56
C LYS A 52 -13.80 -2.58 -7.78
N LEU A 53 -13.40 -1.32 -8.03
CA LEU A 53 -14.10 -0.15 -7.49
C LEU A 53 -15.51 -0.02 -8.06
N GLU A 54 -15.68 -0.32 -9.36
CA GLU A 54 -16.99 -0.30 -10.00
C GLU A 54 -17.91 -1.39 -9.43
N ASP A 55 -17.39 -2.59 -9.17
CA ASP A 55 -18.10 -3.66 -8.49
C ASP A 55 -18.58 -3.25 -7.10
N LEU A 56 -17.72 -2.59 -6.31
CA LEU A 56 -18.11 -2.04 -5.00
C LEU A 56 -19.27 -1.05 -5.14
N GLU A 57 -19.24 -0.14 -6.12
CA GLU A 57 -20.33 0.83 -6.33
C GLU A 57 -21.65 0.14 -6.76
N LYS A 58 -21.58 -0.89 -7.63
CA LYS A 58 -22.75 -1.62 -8.14
C LYS A 58 -23.39 -2.55 -7.11
N GLN A 59 -22.59 -3.13 -6.21
CA GLN A 59 -23.03 -4.18 -5.29
C GLN A 59 -23.24 -3.69 -3.84
N GLY A 60 -23.45 -2.38 -3.63
CA GLY A 60 -23.68 -1.83 -2.29
C GLY A 60 -22.48 -2.01 -1.36
N TYR A 61 -21.27 -1.77 -1.89
CA TYR A 61 -19.95 -1.93 -1.26
C TYR A 61 -19.49 -3.39 -1.08
N ALA A 62 -20.22 -4.38 -1.59
CA ALA A 62 -19.72 -5.77 -1.61
C ALA A 62 -18.73 -5.98 -2.76
N TYR A 63 -17.69 -6.79 -2.52
CA TYR A 63 -16.77 -7.27 -3.57
C TYR A 63 -16.53 -8.78 -3.38
N GLY A 64 -16.70 -9.55 -4.46
CA GLY A 64 -16.69 -11.03 -4.45
C GLY A 64 -18.02 -11.66 -4.00
N GLU A 65 -18.18 -12.96 -4.24
CA GLU A 65 -19.40 -13.72 -3.93
C GLU A 65 -19.18 -14.79 -2.85
N GLY A 66 -20.25 -15.13 -2.10
CA GLY A 66 -20.24 -16.24 -1.14
C GLY A 66 -19.13 -16.13 -0.09
N GLU A 67 -18.32 -17.19 0.04
CA GLU A 67 -17.19 -17.22 0.98
C GLU A 67 -15.98 -16.38 0.52
N ASP A 68 -15.91 -15.97 -0.75
CA ASP A 68 -14.82 -15.15 -1.29
C ASP A 68 -15.04 -13.65 -1.06
N ARG A 69 -16.24 -13.26 -0.64
CA ARG A 69 -16.58 -11.86 -0.33
C ARG A 69 -15.61 -11.28 0.69
N ARG A 70 -14.88 -10.21 0.32
CA ARG A 70 -13.92 -9.52 1.19
C ARG A 70 -13.86 -8.03 0.88
N ALA A 71 -13.31 -7.26 1.80
CA ALA A 71 -12.92 -5.88 1.51
C ALA A 71 -11.88 -5.83 0.38
N LEU A 72 -11.97 -4.79 -0.45
CA LEU A 72 -10.95 -4.43 -1.44
C LEU A 72 -9.72 -3.90 -0.70
N ARG A 73 -8.53 -4.38 -1.03
CA ARG A 73 -7.31 -4.15 -0.24
C ARG A 73 -6.37 -3.17 -0.91
N VAL A 74 -6.06 -2.09 -0.21
CA VAL A 74 -5.00 -1.14 -0.57
C VAL A 74 -3.87 -1.24 0.44
N VAL A 75 -2.63 -1.36 -0.05
CA VAL A 75 -1.42 -1.29 0.79
C VAL A 75 -0.57 -0.12 0.34
N PHE A 76 -0.30 0.80 1.26
CA PHE A 76 0.55 1.95 1.05
C PHE A 76 1.87 1.76 1.80
N PHE A 77 2.94 1.49 1.06
CA PHE A 77 4.31 1.50 1.56
C PHE A 77 4.93 2.88 1.40
N GLY A 78 5.62 3.36 2.42
CA GLY A 78 6.38 4.61 2.29
C GLY A 78 7.39 4.86 3.38
N ASP A 79 8.10 5.97 3.26
CA ASP A 79 9.19 6.35 4.15
C ASP A 79 8.76 7.34 5.25
N SER A 80 9.65 8.26 5.67
CA SER A 80 9.33 9.27 6.68
C SER A 80 8.27 10.28 6.23
N VAL A 81 7.93 10.33 4.95
CA VAL A 81 6.91 11.23 4.42
C VAL A 81 5.50 10.84 4.85
N ILE A 82 5.17 9.54 4.87
CA ILE A 82 3.88 9.05 5.38
C ILE A 82 3.92 8.79 6.90
N TRP A 83 5.06 9.01 7.54
CA TRP A 83 5.18 8.87 8.98
C TRP A 83 4.27 9.89 9.69
N GLY A 84 3.69 9.46 10.80
CA GLY A 84 2.67 10.21 11.53
C GLY A 84 1.26 9.99 10.96
N ASP A 85 1.10 9.18 9.91
CA ASP A 85 -0.17 8.70 9.37
C ASP A 85 -1.10 9.83 8.89
N CYS A 86 -0.59 11.05 8.68
CA CYS A 86 -1.41 12.21 8.27
C CYS A 86 -1.96 12.05 6.85
N LEU A 87 -1.14 11.56 5.92
CA LEU A 87 -1.53 11.33 4.54
C LEU A 87 -2.38 10.06 4.42
N THR A 88 -1.88 8.96 4.96
CA THR A 88 -2.50 7.64 4.83
C THR A 88 -3.85 7.54 5.53
N VAL A 89 -4.02 8.13 6.73
CA VAL A 89 -5.32 8.16 7.41
C VAL A 89 -6.35 8.99 6.63
N ARG A 90 -5.92 10.09 6.00
CA ARG A 90 -6.82 10.92 5.19
C ARG A 90 -7.21 10.20 3.91
N LEU A 91 -6.25 9.62 3.20
CA LEU A 91 -6.50 8.88 1.97
C LEU A 91 -7.44 7.69 2.23
N LYS A 92 -7.16 6.91 3.28
CA LYS A 92 -8.05 5.84 3.78
C LYS A 92 -9.48 6.34 3.97
N ARG A 93 -9.65 7.47 4.66
CA ARG A 93 -11.00 8.03 4.89
C ARG A 93 -11.69 8.46 3.60
N ARG A 94 -10.98 9.01 2.63
CA ARG A 94 -11.57 9.33 1.33
C ARG A 94 -12.07 8.09 0.61
N PHE A 95 -11.31 6.98 0.65
CA PHE A 95 -11.78 5.69 0.17
C PHE A 95 -12.99 5.18 0.96
N HIS A 96 -12.96 5.24 2.29
CA HIS A 96 -14.08 4.79 3.12
C HIS A 96 -15.35 5.61 2.90
N GLU A 97 -15.24 6.93 2.78
CA GLU A 97 -16.36 7.85 2.52
C GLU A 97 -17.03 7.56 1.17
N ARG A 98 -16.26 7.14 0.16
CA ARG A 98 -16.78 6.87 -1.19
C ARG A 98 -17.22 5.43 -1.40
N PHE A 99 -16.47 4.46 -0.87
CA PHE A 99 -16.58 3.05 -1.20
C PHE A 99 -16.86 2.14 0.01
N GLY A 100 -17.08 2.71 1.20
CA GLY A 100 -17.35 1.96 2.44
C GLY A 100 -16.08 1.58 3.22
N ASP A 101 -16.22 1.42 4.55
CA ASP A 101 -15.13 1.04 5.45
C ASP A 101 -14.86 -0.47 5.40
N GLY A 102 -13.72 -0.83 4.79
CA GLY A 102 -13.23 -2.21 4.69
C GLY A 102 -12.39 -2.69 5.88
N GLY A 103 -12.23 -1.87 6.91
CA GLY A 103 -11.40 -2.14 8.07
C GLY A 103 -10.04 -1.45 8.02
N ARG A 104 -9.07 -2.00 8.76
CA ARG A 104 -7.75 -1.37 8.96
C ARG A 104 -6.67 -2.04 8.11
N GLY A 105 -6.99 -3.14 7.44
CA GLY A 105 -6.02 -3.91 6.70
C GLY A 105 -4.89 -4.37 7.60
N LEU A 106 -3.66 -4.34 7.09
CA LEU A 106 -2.48 -4.82 7.79
C LEU A 106 -2.19 -3.98 9.04
N LEU A 107 -2.02 -4.68 10.15
CA LEU A 107 -1.61 -4.16 11.44
C LEU A 107 -0.35 -4.86 11.93
N ARG A 108 0.38 -4.15 12.77
CA ARG A 108 1.56 -4.66 13.46
C ARG A 108 1.13 -5.33 14.74
N PHE A 109 1.64 -6.52 15.03
CA PHE A 109 1.42 -7.18 16.32
C PHE A 109 1.97 -6.33 17.48
N VAL A 110 3.20 -5.83 17.33
CA VAL A 110 3.77 -4.85 18.27
C VAL A 110 4.08 -3.56 17.53
N ASP A 111 3.51 -2.47 18.04
CA ASP A 111 3.79 -1.14 17.51
C ASP A 111 5.19 -0.67 17.87
N TRP A 112 5.72 0.17 16.98
CA TRP A 112 6.84 1.06 17.27
C TRP A 112 6.40 2.50 16.94
N ALA A 113 7.10 3.50 17.46
CA ALA A 113 6.73 4.91 17.28
C ALA A 113 6.51 5.30 15.80
N PRO A 114 7.27 4.77 14.82
CA PRO A 114 7.05 5.04 13.39
C PRO A 114 5.80 4.41 12.78
N THR A 115 5.27 3.34 13.37
CA THR A 115 4.17 2.54 12.77
C THR A 115 2.82 2.80 13.45
N ARG A 116 2.74 3.77 14.36
CA ARG A 116 1.48 4.13 15.03
C ARG A 116 0.54 4.77 14.02
N LEU A 117 -0.68 4.25 13.94
CA LEU A 117 -1.75 4.78 13.13
C LEU A 117 -2.65 5.69 13.98
N MET A 118 -3.20 6.74 13.39
CA MET A 118 -4.04 7.71 14.09
C MET A 118 -5.42 7.14 14.45
N ASP A 119 -5.92 6.18 13.69
CA ASP A 119 -7.26 5.62 13.84
C ASP A 119 -7.30 4.22 14.50
N HIS A 120 -6.15 3.76 15.00
CA HIS A 120 -5.96 2.45 15.61
C HIS A 120 -5.17 2.52 16.91
N GLN A 121 -5.49 1.62 17.85
CA GLN A 121 -4.76 1.45 19.09
C GLN A 121 -4.24 0.02 19.22
N ASN A 122 -2.93 -0.10 19.34
CA ASN A 122 -2.25 -1.33 19.73
C ASN A 122 -1.94 -1.29 21.23
N LEU A 123 -2.62 -2.11 22.01
CA LEU A 123 -2.48 -2.22 23.47
C LEU A 123 -1.52 -3.33 23.91
N THR A 124 -0.79 -3.93 22.98
CA THR A 124 0.14 -5.04 23.24
C THR A 124 1.24 -4.61 24.21
N ARG A 125 1.33 -5.29 25.37
CA ARG A 125 2.20 -4.92 26.50
C ARG A 125 3.57 -5.61 26.51
N GLY A 126 3.94 -6.32 25.46
CA GLY A 126 5.20 -7.07 25.35
C GLY A 126 4.97 -8.55 25.07
N GLY A 127 5.98 -9.38 25.34
CA GLY A 127 5.91 -10.82 25.12
C GLY A 127 6.18 -11.26 23.68
N PHE A 128 6.67 -10.37 22.81
CA PHE A 128 7.08 -10.72 21.46
C PHE A 128 8.49 -10.23 21.15
N GLU A 129 9.30 -11.12 20.57
CA GLU A 129 10.50 -10.77 19.84
C GLU A 129 10.11 -10.05 18.54
N LYS A 130 10.90 -9.04 18.15
CA LYS A 130 10.59 -8.16 17.02
C LYS A 130 11.73 -8.23 16.03
N HIS A 131 11.44 -8.70 14.83
CA HIS A 131 12.34 -8.64 13.68
C HIS A 131 11.88 -7.49 12.80
N LYS A 132 12.80 -6.59 12.48
CA LYS A 132 12.55 -5.45 11.60
C LYS A 132 13.71 -5.27 10.66
N ILE A 133 13.43 -4.73 9.50
CA ILE A 133 14.46 -4.26 8.60
C ILE A 133 15.44 -3.31 9.33
N PRO A 134 16.76 -3.51 9.22
CA PRO A 134 17.74 -2.62 9.84
C PRO A 134 17.78 -1.26 9.13
N PHE A 135 18.12 -0.23 9.90
CA PHE A 135 18.39 1.12 9.36
C PHE A 135 19.66 1.04 8.49
N GLU A 136 19.71 1.77 7.36
CA GLU A 136 20.91 1.87 6.47
C GLU A 136 21.31 0.61 5.65
N SER A 137 20.35 -0.14 5.12
CA SER A 137 20.67 -1.23 4.18
C SER A 137 20.82 -0.72 2.74
N PHE A 138 22.01 -0.26 2.36
CA PHE A 138 22.31 0.16 0.98
C PHE A 138 22.61 -1.04 0.06
N ASP A 139 23.32 -2.04 0.59
CA ASP A 139 23.67 -3.30 -0.12
C ASP A 139 22.63 -4.42 0.06
N VAL A 140 21.50 -4.12 0.72
CA VAL A 140 20.31 -4.98 0.95
C VAL A 140 20.61 -6.50 0.97
N PRO A 141 21.28 -7.03 2.01
CA PRO A 141 21.49 -8.46 2.16
C PRO A 141 20.16 -9.20 2.42
N PRO A 142 20.13 -10.55 2.32
CA PRO A 142 18.95 -11.31 2.70
C PRO A 142 18.67 -11.22 4.22
N PHE A 143 17.41 -11.00 4.58
CA PHE A 143 16.91 -10.92 5.95
C PHE A 143 15.91 -12.07 6.22
N PRO A 144 16.38 -13.26 6.62
CA PRO A 144 15.56 -14.49 6.71
C PRO A 144 14.45 -14.44 7.76
N ASP A 145 14.55 -13.50 8.70
CA ASP A 145 13.58 -13.31 9.77
C ASP A 145 12.45 -12.35 9.41
N LEU A 146 12.44 -11.75 8.22
CA LEU A 146 11.45 -10.74 7.83
C LEU A 146 10.41 -11.30 6.86
N GLY A 147 9.15 -10.95 7.09
CA GLY A 147 8.07 -11.14 6.13
C GLY A 147 7.99 -10.03 5.09
N PHE A 148 7.01 -10.15 4.18
CA PHE A 148 6.78 -9.22 3.06
C PHE A 148 6.53 -7.76 3.47
N THR A 149 6.17 -7.49 4.73
CA THR A 149 6.01 -6.13 5.26
C THR A 149 7.32 -5.50 5.76
N GLY A 150 8.45 -6.22 5.69
CA GLY A 150 9.74 -5.79 6.24
C GLY A 150 9.87 -6.00 7.75
N PHE A 151 8.98 -6.82 8.30
CA PHE A 151 8.92 -7.10 9.71
C PHE A 151 8.32 -8.49 9.98
N SER A 152 8.68 -9.05 11.12
CA SER A 152 8.01 -10.20 11.73
C SER A 152 8.05 -10.12 13.25
N HIS A 153 7.17 -10.84 13.93
CA HIS A 153 7.19 -10.98 15.37
C HIS A 153 7.21 -12.44 15.76
N ARG A 154 7.75 -12.77 16.93
CA ARG A 154 7.67 -14.12 17.49
C ARG A 154 7.19 -14.08 18.92
N PRO A 155 6.21 -14.91 19.33
CA PRO A 155 5.87 -15.07 20.74
C PRO A 155 7.12 -15.44 21.55
N SER A 156 7.38 -14.71 22.64
CA SER A 156 8.45 -15.04 23.60
C SER A 156 8.03 -16.16 24.56
N GLY A 157 6.73 -16.48 24.64
CA GLY A 157 6.18 -17.54 25.48
C GLY A 157 4.66 -17.65 25.35
N PRO A 158 4.02 -18.60 26.04
CA PRO A 158 2.57 -18.88 25.90
C PRO A 158 1.65 -17.78 26.44
N SER A 159 2.18 -16.84 27.23
CA SER A 159 1.45 -15.66 27.73
C SER A 159 1.56 -14.44 26.81
N ALA A 160 2.20 -14.57 25.65
CA ALA A 160 2.33 -13.50 24.68
C ALA A 160 0.96 -13.20 24.04
N THR A 161 0.49 -11.99 24.26
CA THR A 161 -0.83 -11.55 23.81
C THR A 161 -0.74 -10.20 23.11
N ALA A 162 -1.27 -10.12 21.89
CA ALA A 162 -1.45 -8.87 21.18
C ALA A 162 -2.90 -8.38 21.26
N ILE A 163 -3.10 -7.11 21.56
CA ILE A 163 -4.43 -6.53 21.80
C ILE A 163 -4.62 -5.34 20.86
N HIS A 164 -5.72 -5.36 20.12
CA HIS A 164 -6.02 -4.38 19.09
C HIS A 164 -7.45 -3.86 19.20
N GLU A 165 -7.60 -2.55 19.12
CA GLU A 165 -8.89 -1.86 19.11
C GLU A 165 -8.80 -0.56 18.28
N PRO A 166 -9.92 -0.04 17.74
CA PRO A 166 -9.95 1.29 17.14
C PRO A 166 -9.46 2.36 18.13
N ALA A 167 -8.78 3.40 17.62
CA ALA A 167 -8.38 4.53 18.47
C ALA A 167 -9.61 5.15 19.16
N PRO A 168 -9.50 5.53 20.44
CA PRO A 168 -10.62 6.02 21.23
C PRO A 168 -11.24 7.27 20.60
N ARG A 169 -12.52 7.49 20.89
CA ARG A 169 -13.22 8.73 20.52
C ARG A 169 -12.44 9.91 21.04
N THR A 170 -12.05 10.80 20.13
CA THR A 170 -11.47 12.08 20.53
C THR A 170 -12.53 13.17 20.32
N PRO A 171 -12.56 14.23 21.16
CA PRO A 171 -13.50 15.33 20.96
C PRO A 171 -13.29 16.09 19.64
N MET A 172 -12.17 15.85 18.95
CA MET A 172 -11.74 16.61 17.78
C MET A 172 -11.41 15.67 16.63
N SER A 173 -12.25 15.68 15.60
CA SER A 173 -11.98 14.98 14.35
C SER A 173 -10.75 15.53 13.64
N ASP A 174 -10.18 14.76 12.73
CA ASP A 174 -9.08 15.25 11.91
C ASP A 174 -9.50 16.42 10.99
N VAL A 175 -10.75 16.41 10.51
CA VAL A 175 -11.34 17.53 9.78
C VAL A 175 -11.44 18.77 10.68
N THR A 176 -11.87 18.60 11.93
CA THR A 176 -11.93 19.69 12.92
C THR A 176 -10.53 20.16 13.31
N ARG A 177 -9.55 19.26 13.43
CA ARG A 177 -8.15 19.58 13.69
C ARG A 177 -7.57 20.40 12.53
N TYR A 178 -7.85 20.00 11.29
CA TYR A 178 -7.49 20.76 10.10
C TYR A 178 -8.15 22.16 10.10
N ARG A 179 -9.48 22.24 10.31
CA ARG A 179 -10.21 23.51 10.37
C ARG A 179 -9.66 24.44 11.45
N ASN A 180 -9.36 23.91 12.64
CA ASN A 180 -8.77 24.69 13.73
C ASN A 180 -7.38 25.21 13.36
N TYR A 181 -6.57 24.40 12.68
CA TYR A 181 -5.28 24.83 12.16
C TYR A 181 -5.44 25.93 11.09
N GLN A 182 -6.41 25.79 10.18
CA GLN A 182 -6.73 26.77 9.14
C GLN A 182 -7.25 28.10 9.69
N LYS A 183 -7.96 28.11 10.83
CA LYS A 183 -8.39 29.38 11.47
C LYS A 183 -7.21 30.32 11.78
N GLY A 184 -6.04 29.76 12.08
CA GLY A 184 -4.81 30.53 12.27
C GLY A 184 -3.98 30.74 10.99
N LYS A 185 -4.40 30.16 9.87
CA LYS A 185 -3.71 30.12 8.57
C LYS A 185 -4.71 30.09 7.40
N PRO A 186 -5.46 31.18 7.16
CA PRO A 186 -6.55 31.21 6.17
C PRO A 186 -6.07 30.96 4.72
N GLU A 187 -4.77 31.08 4.47
CA GLU A 187 -4.12 30.79 3.18
C GLU A 187 -4.00 29.29 2.86
N LEU A 188 -4.24 28.41 3.84
CA LEU A 188 -4.29 26.97 3.60
C LEU A 188 -5.50 26.62 2.72
N PRO A 189 -5.32 25.69 1.75
CA PRO A 189 -6.41 25.26 0.90
C PRO A 189 -7.57 24.72 1.74
N ALA A 190 -8.81 25.10 1.41
CA ALA A 190 -9.94 24.42 2.01
C ALA A 190 -9.90 22.94 1.61
N ILE A 191 -9.96 22.04 2.59
CA ILE A 191 -10.32 20.65 2.29
C ILE A 191 -11.79 20.66 1.84
N PRO A 192 -12.17 19.90 0.80
CA PRO A 192 -13.55 19.83 0.33
C PRO A 192 -14.50 19.63 1.51
N GLU A 193 -15.64 20.32 1.51
CA GLU A 193 -16.70 20.11 2.48
C GLU A 193 -17.28 18.71 2.31
N THR A 194 -16.60 17.68 2.82
CA THR A 194 -17.29 16.45 3.17
C THR A 194 -18.13 16.80 4.39
N GLN A 195 -19.42 17.10 4.17
CA GLN A 195 -20.38 17.16 5.26
C GLN A 195 -20.33 15.79 5.92
N SER A 196 -19.67 15.74 7.07
CA SER A 196 -19.76 14.61 7.96
C SER A 196 -21.24 14.35 8.24
N PRO A 197 -21.71 13.09 8.24
CA PRO A 197 -23.05 12.78 8.73
C PRO A 197 -23.30 13.54 10.04
N ARG A 198 -24.50 14.11 10.25
CA ARG A 198 -24.81 14.99 11.41
C ARG A 198 -24.44 14.40 12.78
N ASN A 199 -24.19 13.08 12.86
CA ASN A 199 -23.87 12.33 14.07
C ASN A 199 -22.47 11.71 14.05
N ALA A 200 -21.58 12.15 13.16
CA ALA A 200 -20.25 11.58 13.00
C ALA A 200 -19.36 11.84 14.24
N ARG A 201 -19.02 10.80 15.02
CA ARG A 201 -18.18 10.84 16.22
C ARG A 201 -16.76 10.37 15.90
N PHE A 202 -15.86 11.30 15.67
CA PHE A 202 -14.52 10.98 15.15
C PHE A 202 -13.55 10.39 16.20
N GLY A 203 -12.88 9.32 15.78
CA GLY A 203 -12.35 8.27 16.66
C GLY A 203 -13.44 7.22 16.87
N THR A 204 -13.28 6.00 16.34
CA THR A 204 -14.26 4.89 16.36
C THR A 204 -15.49 4.91 15.43
N GLU A 205 -15.52 5.70 14.35
CA GLU A 205 -16.55 5.56 13.29
C GLU A 205 -16.35 4.38 12.36
N GLY A 206 -15.22 3.68 12.48
CA GLY A 206 -14.96 2.54 11.62
C GLY A 206 -15.90 1.39 11.92
N GLU A 207 -16.35 0.72 10.86
CA GLU A 207 -17.16 -0.50 10.96
C GLU A 207 -16.48 -1.55 11.86
N SER A 208 -17.31 -2.33 12.54
CA SER A 208 -16.82 -3.44 13.35
C SER A 208 -16.13 -4.48 12.46
N TRP A 209 -15.03 -5.06 12.95
CA TRP A 209 -14.31 -6.09 12.23
C TRP A 209 -15.09 -7.40 12.26
N LYS A 210 -15.09 -8.09 11.12
CA LYS A 210 -15.72 -9.40 10.94
C LYS A 210 -14.71 -10.47 10.53
N ARG A 211 -13.49 -10.05 10.16
CA ARG A 211 -12.42 -10.91 9.67
C ARG A 211 -11.10 -10.52 10.30
N VAL A 212 -10.39 -11.53 10.81
CA VAL A 212 -8.99 -11.41 11.24
C VAL A 212 -8.16 -12.40 10.45
N ARG A 213 -7.14 -11.90 9.75
CA ARG A 213 -6.19 -12.72 9.00
C ARG A 213 -4.82 -12.62 9.65
N LEU A 214 -4.15 -13.75 9.83
CA LEU A 214 -2.76 -13.83 10.25
C LEU A 214 -1.95 -14.39 9.10
N ILE A 215 -0.76 -13.86 8.86
CA ILE A 215 0.22 -14.45 7.94
C ILE A 215 1.36 -14.97 8.80
N LEU A 216 1.46 -16.30 8.87
CA LEU A 216 2.32 -17.02 9.79
C LEU A 216 3.37 -17.82 9.04
N ARG A 217 4.51 -18.03 9.68
CA ARG A 217 5.60 -18.85 9.13
C ARG A 217 6.25 -19.67 10.24
N ALA A 218 6.63 -20.90 9.88
CA ALA A 218 7.05 -21.95 10.81
C ALA A 218 8.16 -21.49 11.78
N GLY A 219 9.21 -20.85 11.24
CA GLY A 219 10.43 -20.64 12.01
C GLY A 219 11.05 -21.98 12.38
N ASP A 220 11.13 -22.25 13.69
CA ASP A 220 11.65 -23.50 14.28
C ASP A 220 10.54 -24.44 14.77
N VAL A 221 9.26 -24.14 14.52
CA VAL A 221 8.14 -25.02 14.90
C VAL A 221 7.49 -25.68 13.68
N HIS A 222 7.05 -26.93 13.82
CA HIS A 222 6.28 -27.63 12.79
C HIS A 222 4.77 -27.37 12.88
N GLU A 223 4.31 -27.00 14.07
CA GLU A 223 2.92 -26.65 14.34
C GLU A 223 2.82 -25.48 15.33
N ALA A 224 1.74 -24.72 15.22
CA ALA A 224 1.34 -23.72 16.20
C ALA A 224 -0.19 -23.75 16.35
N ARG A 225 -0.71 -23.24 17.47
CA ARG A 225 -2.14 -22.97 17.62
C ARG A 225 -2.34 -21.47 17.78
N ALA A 226 -3.07 -20.86 16.84
CA ALA A 226 -3.47 -19.46 16.92
C ALA A 226 -4.81 -19.38 17.68
N ASN A 227 -4.87 -18.52 18.70
CA ASN A 227 -6.09 -18.28 19.47
C ASN A 227 -6.51 -16.81 19.29
N LEU A 228 -7.71 -16.59 18.79
CA LEU A 228 -8.33 -15.29 18.66
C LEU A 228 -9.45 -15.16 19.69
N SER A 229 -9.30 -14.23 20.62
CA SER A 229 -10.38 -13.81 21.51
C SER A 229 -10.98 -12.49 21.01
N TYR A 230 -12.31 -12.38 21.03
CA TYR A 230 -13.04 -11.18 20.64
C TYR A 230 -14.21 -10.93 21.58
N ARG A 231 -14.72 -9.69 21.56
CA ARG A 231 -15.91 -9.31 22.33
C ARG A 231 -17.14 -9.27 21.43
N THR A 232 -18.20 -9.96 21.82
CA THR A 232 -19.51 -9.91 21.12
C THR A 232 -20.21 -8.57 21.36
N GLU A 233 -21.29 -8.30 20.61
CA GLU A 233 -22.10 -7.09 20.81
C GLU A 233 -22.71 -7.01 22.22
N GLU A 234 -23.02 -8.17 22.82
CA GLU A 234 -23.52 -8.30 24.20
C GLU A 234 -22.42 -8.12 25.27
N GLY A 235 -21.17 -7.95 24.84
CA GLY A 235 -20.04 -7.73 25.73
C GLY A 235 -19.36 -9.01 26.25
N GLN A 236 -19.82 -10.19 25.83
CA GLN A 236 -19.21 -11.47 26.20
C GLN A 236 -17.86 -11.66 25.49
N LEU A 237 -16.91 -12.31 26.16
CA LEU A 237 -15.62 -12.67 25.57
C LEU A 237 -15.70 -14.12 25.06
N GLU A 238 -15.45 -14.30 23.77
CA GLU A 238 -15.37 -15.61 23.13
C GLU A 238 -13.96 -15.84 22.56
N THR A 239 -13.56 -17.10 22.43
CA THR A 239 -12.26 -17.49 21.87
C THR A 239 -12.43 -18.56 20.80
N LEU A 240 -11.83 -18.31 19.63
CA LEU A 240 -11.66 -19.28 18.56
C LEU A 240 -10.20 -19.74 18.51
N SER A 241 -9.99 -21.03 18.28
CA SER A 241 -8.67 -21.62 18.15
C SER A 241 -8.54 -22.36 16.83
N GLN A 242 -7.43 -22.16 16.14
CA GLN A 242 -7.08 -22.90 14.93
C GLN A 242 -5.67 -23.47 15.04
N GLN A 243 -5.53 -24.76 14.73
CA GLN A 243 -4.22 -25.40 14.59
C GLN A 243 -3.64 -25.06 13.22
N VAL A 244 -2.34 -24.83 13.19
CA VAL A 244 -1.59 -24.36 12.04
C VAL A 244 -0.40 -25.28 11.88
N GLU A 245 -0.44 -26.10 10.83
CA GLU A 245 0.68 -26.94 10.43
C GLU A 245 1.45 -26.25 9.30
N PHE A 246 2.79 -26.33 9.35
CA PHE A 246 3.66 -25.66 8.38
C PHE A 246 4.36 -26.67 7.45
N GLN A 247 4.27 -26.44 6.14
CA GLN A 247 4.87 -27.28 5.10
C GLN A 247 5.93 -26.50 4.28
N ASN A 248 6.89 -25.88 4.98
CA ASN A 248 8.04 -25.13 4.44
C ASN A 248 7.80 -23.71 3.87
N SER A 249 6.57 -23.18 3.91
CA SER A 249 6.29 -21.79 3.50
C SER A 249 5.47 -21.04 4.56
N CYS A 250 5.26 -19.75 4.32
CA CYS A 250 4.27 -19.01 5.11
C CYS A 250 2.85 -19.51 4.75
N ARG A 251 1.87 -19.21 5.58
CA ARG A 251 0.45 -19.48 5.29
C ARG A 251 -0.42 -18.47 6.01
N SER A 252 -1.61 -18.19 5.46
CA SER A 252 -2.61 -17.44 6.20
C SER A 252 -3.48 -18.33 7.10
N VAL A 253 -3.98 -17.71 8.17
CA VAL A 253 -5.01 -18.23 9.05
C VAL A 253 -6.09 -17.17 9.12
N GLU A 254 -7.32 -17.53 8.79
CA GLU A 254 -8.45 -16.60 8.81
C GLU A 254 -9.47 -17.01 9.87
N PHE A 255 -9.87 -16.02 10.67
CA PHE A 255 -10.97 -16.13 11.59
C PHE A 255 -12.11 -15.24 11.12
N ARG A 256 -13.31 -15.83 11.01
CA ARG A 256 -14.56 -15.08 10.90
C ARG A 256 -15.14 -14.91 12.29
N ILE A 257 -15.45 -13.67 12.63
CA ILE A 257 -15.98 -13.29 13.93
C ILE A 257 -17.26 -12.47 13.76
N PRO A 258 -18.17 -12.52 14.75
CA PRO A 258 -19.19 -11.49 14.89
C PRO A 258 -18.55 -10.10 14.91
N ALA A 259 -19.35 -9.09 14.55
CA ALA A 259 -18.94 -7.70 14.53
C ALA A 259 -18.28 -7.29 15.87
N SER A 260 -16.95 -7.14 15.85
CA SER A 260 -16.15 -6.81 17.04
C SER A 260 -15.26 -5.60 16.80
N ARG A 261 -15.07 -4.80 17.85
CA ARG A 261 -14.12 -3.68 17.88
C ARG A 261 -12.89 -3.94 18.73
N ARG A 262 -12.76 -5.13 19.32
CA ARG A 262 -11.59 -5.48 20.10
C ARG A 262 -11.25 -6.93 19.88
N ILE A 263 -10.00 -7.18 19.53
CA ILE A 263 -9.46 -8.51 19.40
C ILE A 263 -8.22 -8.66 20.26
N GLU A 264 -8.01 -9.88 20.71
CA GLU A 264 -6.89 -10.31 21.51
C GLU A 264 -6.34 -11.62 20.92
N MET A 265 -5.06 -11.61 20.57
CA MET A 265 -4.40 -12.69 19.85
C MET A 265 -3.30 -13.33 20.69
N SER A 266 -3.33 -14.64 20.85
CA SER A 266 -2.25 -15.41 21.49
C SER A 266 -1.92 -16.67 20.69
N PHE A 267 -0.79 -17.30 21.00
CA PHE A 267 -0.31 -18.49 20.31
C PHE A 267 0.21 -19.55 21.27
N GLN A 268 -0.07 -20.81 20.97
CA GLN A 268 0.72 -21.95 21.47
C GLN A 268 1.76 -22.30 20.40
N GLY A 269 3.02 -22.44 20.79
CA GLY A 269 4.16 -22.46 19.86
C GLY A 269 4.76 -21.07 19.62
N ARG A 270 5.78 -20.98 18.78
CA ARG A 270 6.54 -19.74 18.51
C ARG A 270 6.72 -19.44 17.01
N PRO A 271 5.63 -19.41 16.21
CA PRO A 271 5.75 -19.09 14.80
C PRO A 271 6.26 -17.65 14.59
N TYR A 272 6.82 -17.38 13.42
CA TYR A 272 6.93 -16.01 12.93
C TYR A 272 5.55 -15.51 12.51
N ILE A 273 5.28 -14.27 12.87
CA ILE A 273 4.04 -13.56 12.56
C ILE A 273 4.44 -12.37 11.69
N ASP A 274 4.28 -12.55 10.38
CA ASP A 274 4.74 -11.59 9.36
C ASP A 274 3.75 -10.42 9.23
N ALA A 275 2.45 -10.69 9.38
CA ALA A 275 1.42 -9.66 9.46
C ALA A 275 0.13 -10.14 10.12
N MET A 276 -0.68 -9.20 10.59
CA MET A 276 -2.10 -9.37 10.89
C MET A 276 -2.91 -8.46 9.98
N ALA A 277 -4.12 -8.82 9.57
CA ALA A 277 -5.08 -7.90 9.02
C ALA A 277 -6.42 -7.98 9.76
N VAL A 278 -7.07 -6.83 9.94
CA VAL A 278 -8.43 -6.75 10.49
C VAL A 278 -9.34 -6.02 9.52
N GLU A 279 -10.40 -6.69 9.11
CA GLU A 279 -11.21 -6.29 7.97
C GLU A 279 -12.70 -6.49 8.26
N THR A 280 -13.51 -5.78 7.48
CA THR A 280 -14.94 -6.05 7.34
C THR A 280 -15.16 -6.99 6.15
N ASP A 281 -16.41 -7.22 5.78
CA ASP A 281 -16.82 -8.02 4.62
C ASP A 281 -17.09 -7.18 3.35
N GLN A 282 -16.84 -5.87 3.40
CA GLN A 282 -17.24 -4.95 2.34
C GLN A 282 -16.47 -3.63 2.40
N GLY A 283 -16.38 -2.92 1.29
CA GLY A 283 -15.67 -1.64 1.18
C GLY A 283 -14.16 -1.78 1.07
N VAL A 284 -13.43 -0.71 1.40
CA VAL A 284 -11.98 -0.62 1.18
C VAL A 284 -11.19 -0.79 2.47
N SER A 285 -10.37 -1.83 2.56
CA SER A 285 -9.39 -2.08 3.59
C SER A 285 -8.08 -1.38 3.22
N PHE A 286 -7.58 -0.49 4.08
CA PHE A 286 -6.42 0.34 3.76
C PHE A 286 -5.30 0.18 4.79
N SER A 287 -4.14 -0.28 4.32
CA SER A 287 -2.97 -0.60 5.14
C SER A 287 -1.86 0.42 4.92
N ALA A 288 -1.27 0.95 5.99
CA ALA A 288 -0.07 1.78 5.91
C ALA A 288 1.15 1.04 6.46
N VAL A 289 2.20 0.90 5.65
CA VAL A 289 3.47 0.25 6.03
C VAL A 289 4.60 1.27 5.93
N VAL A 290 5.04 1.76 7.09
CA VAL A 290 5.97 2.89 7.19
C VAL A 290 7.40 2.41 7.52
N MET A 291 8.35 2.84 6.70
CA MET A 291 9.79 2.55 6.82
C MET A 291 10.61 3.82 6.88
N ARG A 292 10.67 4.41 8.08
CA ARG A 292 11.29 5.73 8.28
C ARG A 292 12.77 5.75 7.90
N GLY A 293 13.13 6.61 6.95
CA GLY A 293 14.52 6.89 6.56
C GLY A 293 15.19 5.81 5.73
N LEU A 294 14.42 4.89 5.15
CA LEU A 294 14.93 3.83 4.28
C LEU A 294 14.66 4.12 2.80
N HIS A 295 15.47 3.50 1.95
CA HIS A 295 15.19 3.37 0.51
C HIS A 295 14.13 2.31 0.28
N GLN A 296 13.37 2.38 -0.80
CA GLN A 296 12.41 1.34 -1.19
C GLN A 296 13.03 -0.06 -1.32
N ALA A 297 14.31 -0.12 -1.71
CA ALA A 297 15.03 -1.34 -2.03
C ALA A 297 15.13 -2.34 -0.88
N TRP A 298 14.82 -1.97 0.37
CA TRP A 298 14.83 -2.90 1.50
C TRP A 298 13.98 -4.17 1.26
N LEU A 299 12.91 -4.06 0.46
CA LEU A 299 12.06 -5.18 0.07
C LEU A 299 12.82 -6.28 -0.66
N LEU A 300 13.93 -5.92 -1.34
CA LEU A 300 14.76 -6.88 -2.04
C LEU A 300 15.46 -7.87 -1.10
N GLY A 301 15.67 -7.47 0.15
CA GLY A 301 16.31 -8.30 1.16
C GLY A 301 15.36 -9.34 1.76
N VAL A 302 14.05 -9.25 1.53
CA VAL A 302 13.12 -10.31 1.96
C VAL A 302 13.30 -11.52 1.02
N PRO A 303 13.63 -12.71 1.55
CA PRO A 303 13.77 -13.91 0.73
C PRO A 303 12.54 -14.21 -0.13
N GLU A 304 12.76 -14.71 -1.34
CA GLU A 304 11.72 -14.84 -2.36
C GLU A 304 10.52 -15.66 -1.92
N GLU A 305 10.74 -16.76 -1.21
CA GLU A 305 9.65 -17.60 -0.70
C GLU A 305 8.73 -16.83 0.26
N GLN A 306 9.31 -16.02 1.15
CA GLN A 306 8.56 -15.24 2.14
C GLN A 306 7.89 -14.02 1.50
N PHE A 307 8.58 -13.38 0.56
CA PHE A 307 8.07 -12.27 -0.22
C PHE A 307 6.83 -12.71 -1.01
N ALA A 308 6.97 -13.72 -1.88
CA ALA A 308 5.90 -14.17 -2.76
C ALA A 308 4.75 -14.77 -1.95
N CYS A 309 5.04 -15.54 -0.91
CA CYS A 309 4.01 -16.10 -0.04
C CYS A 309 3.20 -15.01 0.66
N GLY A 310 3.86 -14.06 1.34
CA GLY A 310 3.15 -13.00 2.07
C GLY A 310 2.25 -12.14 1.17
N TYR A 311 2.74 -11.79 -0.02
CA TYR A 311 1.94 -11.06 -1.00
C TYR A 311 0.75 -11.89 -1.52
N ARG A 312 0.93 -13.17 -1.87
CA ARG A 312 -0.17 -14.04 -2.34
C ARG A 312 -1.21 -14.29 -1.25
N GLU A 313 -0.78 -14.54 -0.02
CA GLU A 313 -1.66 -14.78 1.12
C GLU A 313 -2.45 -13.53 1.51
N PHE A 314 -1.88 -12.33 1.34
CA PHE A 314 -2.62 -11.08 1.56
C PHE A 314 -3.45 -10.64 0.35
N ALA A 315 -2.97 -10.88 -0.87
CA ALA A 315 -3.61 -10.51 -2.14
C ALA A 315 -4.16 -9.06 -2.17
N PRO A 316 -3.30 -8.03 -2.09
CA PRO A 316 -3.74 -6.65 -2.22
C PRO A 316 -4.24 -6.36 -3.65
N ASP A 317 -5.22 -5.48 -3.79
CA ASP A 317 -5.79 -5.09 -5.10
C ASP A 317 -5.09 -3.84 -5.67
N LEU A 318 -4.55 -2.98 -4.79
CA LEU A 318 -3.68 -1.88 -5.13
C LEU A 318 -2.50 -1.82 -4.15
N VAL A 319 -1.29 -1.70 -4.68
CA VAL A 319 -0.09 -1.39 -3.88
C VAL A 319 0.46 -0.03 -4.29
N ILE A 320 0.60 0.87 -3.32
CA ILE A 320 1.14 2.21 -3.48
C ILE A 320 2.54 2.25 -2.87
N PHE A 321 3.53 2.74 -3.62
CA PHE A 321 4.89 2.97 -3.13
C PHE A 321 5.21 4.46 -3.16
N GLN A 322 5.51 5.04 -2.00
CA GLN A 322 6.02 6.41 -1.86
C GLN A 322 7.44 6.37 -1.28
N PHE A 323 8.42 6.59 -2.14
CA PHE A 323 9.84 6.64 -1.78
C PHE A 323 10.56 7.63 -2.71
N GLY A 324 11.87 7.80 -2.55
CA GLY A 324 12.70 8.63 -3.42
C GLY A 324 13.38 9.79 -2.69
N ILE A 325 12.87 10.21 -1.53
CA ILE A 325 13.45 11.30 -0.74
C ILE A 325 14.80 10.91 -0.14
N ASN A 326 14.92 9.67 0.35
CA ASN A 326 16.16 9.15 0.92
C ASN A 326 17.14 8.77 -0.19
N GLU A 327 16.65 8.14 -1.25
CA GLU A 327 17.43 7.78 -2.44
C GLU A 327 18.05 9.00 -3.10
N SER A 328 17.31 10.11 -3.22
CA SER A 328 17.85 11.33 -3.80
C SER A 328 18.99 11.92 -2.97
N GLN A 329 18.89 11.86 -1.63
CA GLN A 329 19.96 12.32 -0.75
C GLN A 329 21.19 11.41 -0.84
N THR A 330 21.00 10.08 -0.81
CA THR A 330 22.10 9.12 -0.94
C THR A 330 22.80 9.26 -2.29
N LEU A 331 22.03 9.43 -3.37
CA LEU A 331 22.55 9.67 -4.72
C LEU A 331 23.33 10.98 -4.79
N HIS A 332 22.84 12.05 -4.15
CA HIS A 332 23.52 13.34 -4.13
C HIS A 332 24.92 13.26 -3.50
N TYR A 333 25.05 12.50 -2.41
CA TYR A 333 26.32 12.34 -1.69
C TYR A 333 27.14 11.13 -2.16
N SER A 334 26.68 10.40 -3.18
CA SER A 334 27.33 9.18 -3.70
C SER A 334 27.72 8.19 -2.59
N VAL A 335 26.86 8.05 -1.58
CA VAL A 335 27.17 7.24 -0.38
C VAL A 335 27.30 5.77 -0.79
N GLN A 336 28.40 5.14 -0.38
CA GLN A 336 28.65 3.70 -0.56
C GLN A 336 28.48 3.20 -2.01
N GLY A 337 28.80 4.04 -3.01
CA GLY A 337 28.70 3.66 -4.42
C GLY A 337 27.26 3.59 -4.96
N PHE A 338 26.28 4.12 -4.22
CA PHE A 338 24.91 4.23 -4.70
C PHE A 338 24.85 5.12 -5.95
N SER A 339 24.32 4.56 -7.04
CA SER A 339 24.23 5.23 -8.34
C SER A 339 22.80 5.19 -8.88
N ALA A 340 22.52 6.05 -9.85
CA ALA A 340 21.24 6.07 -10.56
C ALA A 340 20.95 4.73 -11.24
N GLU A 341 21.98 4.09 -11.80
CA GLU A 341 21.87 2.81 -12.49
C GLU A 341 21.58 1.68 -11.49
N LEU A 342 22.20 1.73 -10.29
CA LEU A 342 21.85 0.79 -9.21
C LEU A 342 20.40 0.98 -8.76
N TYR A 343 19.99 2.23 -8.52
CA TYR A 343 18.63 2.54 -8.11
C TYR A 343 17.59 2.05 -9.12
N GLU A 344 17.80 2.32 -10.40
CA GLU A 344 16.90 1.85 -11.46
C GLU A 344 16.81 0.33 -11.50
N ARG A 345 17.94 -0.39 -11.42
CA ARG A 345 17.95 -1.86 -11.36
C ARG A 345 17.21 -2.40 -10.15
N GLN A 346 17.35 -1.75 -8.99
CA GLN A 346 16.63 -2.13 -7.77
C GLN A 346 15.12 -1.98 -7.95
N LEU A 347 14.65 -0.85 -8.50
CA LEU A 347 13.22 -0.64 -8.79
C LEU A 347 12.68 -1.69 -9.74
N ARG A 348 13.35 -1.92 -10.88
CA ARG A 348 12.91 -2.90 -11.88
C ARG A 348 12.84 -4.31 -11.31
N THR A 349 13.86 -4.72 -10.57
CA THR A 349 13.89 -6.02 -9.90
C THR A 349 12.73 -6.15 -8.91
N LEU A 350 12.50 -5.11 -8.09
CA LEU A 350 11.44 -5.12 -7.09
C LEU A 350 10.06 -5.23 -7.75
N TYR A 351 9.75 -4.36 -8.71
CA TYR A 351 8.43 -4.36 -9.35
C TYR A 351 8.18 -5.64 -10.17
N ALA A 352 9.22 -6.21 -10.80
CA ALA A 352 9.12 -7.51 -11.45
C ALA A 352 8.76 -8.63 -10.47
N ARG A 353 9.39 -8.64 -9.27
CA ARG A 353 9.03 -9.59 -8.20
C ARG A 353 7.59 -9.42 -7.73
N ILE A 354 7.13 -8.17 -7.58
CA ILE A 354 5.74 -7.88 -7.18
C ILE A 354 4.77 -8.37 -8.26
N GLN A 355 4.98 -8.03 -9.53
CA GLN A 355 4.13 -8.47 -10.64
C GLN A 355 4.11 -10.01 -10.78
N ALA A 356 5.23 -10.68 -10.51
CA ALA A 356 5.30 -12.15 -10.51
C ALA A 356 4.55 -12.79 -9.33
N ALA A 357 4.57 -12.15 -8.15
CA ALA A 357 3.81 -12.62 -6.99
C ALA A 357 2.32 -12.30 -7.11
N LEU A 358 1.98 -11.19 -7.78
CA LEU A 358 0.66 -10.57 -7.86
C LEU A 358 0.34 -10.09 -9.29
N PRO A 359 0.01 -11.00 -10.20
CA PRO A 359 -0.24 -10.66 -11.61
C PRO A 359 -1.49 -9.80 -11.83
N HIS A 360 -2.42 -9.78 -10.86
CA HIS A 360 -3.72 -9.09 -10.92
C HIS A 360 -3.85 -7.92 -9.92
N THR A 361 -2.72 -7.31 -9.59
CA THR A 361 -2.64 -6.19 -8.64
C THR A 361 -2.13 -4.96 -9.34
N SER A 362 -2.88 -3.88 -9.24
CA SER A 362 -2.43 -2.58 -9.72
C SER A 362 -1.31 -2.04 -8.83
N ILE A 363 -0.32 -1.40 -9.43
CA ILE A 363 0.81 -0.79 -8.71
C ILE A 363 0.84 0.69 -9.04
N LEU A 364 0.82 1.53 -8.01
CA LEU A 364 0.97 2.97 -8.12
C LEU A 364 2.28 3.40 -7.46
N ILE A 365 3.13 4.07 -8.21
CA ILE A 365 4.27 4.80 -7.66
C ILE A 365 3.82 6.23 -7.38
N LEU A 366 3.81 6.61 -6.10
CA LEU A 366 3.70 8.00 -5.70
C LEU A 366 5.10 8.60 -5.67
N GLY A 367 5.44 9.29 -6.75
CA GLY A 367 6.73 9.97 -6.88
C GLY A 367 6.97 10.98 -5.76
N PRO A 368 8.23 11.25 -5.40
CA PRO A 368 8.53 12.16 -4.32
C PRO A 368 7.99 13.56 -4.65
N TRP A 369 7.43 14.23 -3.64
CA TRP A 369 7.28 15.68 -3.70
C TRP A 369 8.65 16.34 -3.73
N ASP A 370 8.68 17.57 -4.22
CA ASP A 370 9.92 18.34 -4.29
C ASP A 370 10.56 18.50 -2.89
N ARG A 371 11.89 18.55 -2.87
CA ARG A 371 12.71 18.65 -1.66
C ARG A 371 13.92 19.53 -1.88
N PHE A 372 14.29 20.33 -0.88
CA PHE A 372 15.57 21.04 -0.86
C PHE A 372 16.57 20.40 0.10
N LEU A 373 17.86 20.51 -0.21
CA LEU A 373 18.95 20.19 0.71
C LEU A 373 19.57 21.47 1.27
N LYS A 374 19.98 21.41 2.53
CA LYS A 374 20.74 22.50 3.15
C LYS A 374 22.18 22.43 2.69
N GLN A 375 22.61 23.40 1.92
CA GLN A 375 23.96 23.53 1.38
C GLN A 375 24.45 24.96 1.62
N ASN A 376 25.67 25.11 2.14
CA ASN A 376 26.26 26.42 2.49
C ASN A 376 25.34 27.31 3.36
N GLY A 377 24.55 26.69 4.24
CA GLY A 377 23.62 27.38 5.14
C GLY A 377 22.20 27.61 4.58
N TYR A 378 21.96 27.41 3.28
CA TYR A 378 20.68 27.68 2.63
C TYR A 378 20.04 26.42 2.07
N PHE A 379 18.71 26.35 2.08
CA PHE A 379 17.97 25.27 1.43
C PHE A 379 17.85 25.55 -0.07
N GLN A 380 18.33 24.62 -0.91
CA GLN A 380 18.27 24.75 -2.36
C GLN A 380 17.91 23.45 -3.09
N PRO A 381 17.33 23.53 -4.31
CA PRO A 381 17.14 22.37 -5.17
C PRO A 381 18.46 21.65 -5.46
N TYR A 382 18.39 20.38 -5.80
CA TYR A 382 19.55 19.57 -6.14
C TYR A 382 19.21 18.54 -7.21
N GLU A 383 20.15 18.30 -8.14
CA GLU A 383 19.94 17.51 -9.36
C GLU A 383 19.50 16.07 -9.06
N ALA A 384 20.09 15.43 -8.05
CA ALA A 384 19.81 14.05 -7.71
C ALA A 384 18.33 13.78 -7.39
N HIS A 385 17.61 14.79 -6.88
CA HIS A 385 16.16 14.69 -6.65
C HIS A 385 15.37 14.56 -7.94
N SER A 386 15.69 15.42 -8.92
CA SER A 386 15.09 15.36 -10.25
C SER A 386 15.43 14.04 -10.94
N ARG A 387 16.68 13.57 -10.81
CA ARG A 387 17.11 12.29 -11.39
C ARG A 387 16.36 11.09 -10.82
N VAL A 388 16.16 11.03 -9.49
CA VAL A 388 15.35 9.97 -8.86
C VAL A 388 13.90 9.98 -9.33
N ARG A 389 13.27 11.17 -9.38
CA ARG A 389 11.90 11.32 -9.91
C ARG A 389 11.79 10.79 -11.34
N GLU A 390 12.70 11.20 -12.23
CA GLU A 390 12.70 10.78 -13.64
C GLU A 390 12.90 9.26 -13.78
N ILE A 391 13.78 8.66 -12.98
CA ILE A 391 13.98 7.20 -12.96
C ILE A 391 12.69 6.48 -12.54
N GLN A 392 12.05 6.90 -11.45
CA GLN A 392 10.80 6.27 -11.00
C GLN A 392 9.70 6.37 -12.06
N LYS A 393 9.54 7.54 -12.68
CA LYS A 393 8.51 7.79 -13.70
C LYS A 393 8.76 6.97 -14.96
N ARG A 394 10.01 6.90 -15.42
CA ARG A 394 10.40 6.09 -16.58
C ARG A 394 10.23 4.59 -16.31
N VAL A 395 10.62 4.11 -15.13
CA VAL A 395 10.38 2.72 -14.72
C VAL A 395 8.89 2.40 -14.69
N ALA A 396 8.06 3.29 -14.12
CA ALA A 396 6.62 3.12 -14.13
C ALA A 396 6.07 2.99 -15.55
N PHE A 397 6.43 3.93 -16.42
CA PHE A 397 6.01 3.96 -17.81
C PHE A 397 6.40 2.69 -18.57
N GLU A 398 7.68 2.30 -18.52
CA GLU A 398 8.19 1.15 -19.27
C GLU A 398 7.66 -0.19 -18.74
N MET A 399 7.33 -0.29 -17.45
CA MET A 399 6.76 -1.50 -16.83
C MET A 399 5.23 -1.51 -16.80
N GLY A 400 4.57 -0.49 -17.37
CA GLY A 400 3.11 -0.38 -17.40
C GLY A 400 2.46 -0.11 -16.04
N LEU A 401 3.19 0.48 -15.10
CA LEU A 401 2.71 0.81 -13.74
C LEU A 401 2.12 2.22 -13.70
N ALA A 402 1.23 2.47 -12.74
CA ALA A 402 0.70 3.80 -12.53
C ALA A 402 1.73 4.70 -11.83
N TYR A 403 1.67 5.99 -12.12
CA TYR A 403 2.56 6.99 -11.53
C TYR A 403 1.80 8.27 -11.19
N PHE A 404 1.96 8.77 -9.97
CA PHE A 404 1.49 10.09 -9.56
C PHE A 404 2.70 10.97 -9.20
N ASP A 405 2.79 12.14 -9.84
CA ASP A 405 3.96 13.00 -9.79
C ASP A 405 3.86 14.03 -8.66
N GLY A 406 4.36 13.68 -7.47
CA GLY A 406 4.33 14.55 -6.29
C GLY A 406 5.05 15.89 -6.50
N TYR A 407 6.08 15.93 -7.35
CA TYR A 407 6.78 17.16 -7.71
C TYR A 407 5.90 18.10 -8.56
N GLN A 408 5.21 17.55 -9.56
CA GLN A 408 4.27 18.33 -10.39
C GLN A 408 3.07 18.81 -9.55
N LEU A 409 2.58 17.99 -8.61
CA LEU A 409 1.53 18.39 -7.68
C LEU A 409 1.89 19.66 -6.89
N LEU A 410 3.13 19.77 -6.40
CA LEU A 410 3.57 20.96 -5.68
C LEU A 410 3.88 22.13 -6.63
N GLY A 411 4.25 21.86 -7.89
CA GLY A 411 4.68 22.87 -8.85
C GLY A 411 6.18 23.16 -8.78
N GLY A 412 7.00 22.14 -8.47
CA GLY A 412 8.45 22.23 -8.39
C GLY A 412 8.99 23.21 -7.34
N PRO A 413 10.20 23.77 -7.52
CA PRO A 413 10.89 24.56 -6.49
C PRO A 413 10.11 25.74 -5.94
N GLU A 414 9.44 26.51 -6.81
CA GLU A 414 8.58 27.61 -6.37
C GLU A 414 7.34 27.10 -5.62
N GLY A 415 6.81 25.97 -6.09
CA GLY A 415 5.77 25.20 -5.42
C GLY A 415 6.13 24.80 -4.00
N LEU A 416 7.31 24.21 -3.81
CA LEU A 416 7.80 23.81 -2.50
C LEU A 416 7.97 25.00 -1.55
N ARG A 417 8.57 26.12 -2.02
CA ARG A 417 8.68 27.34 -1.21
C ARG A 417 7.31 27.84 -0.76
N LYS A 418 6.33 27.85 -1.67
CA LYS A 418 4.93 28.20 -1.35
C LYS A 418 4.35 27.22 -0.33
N ALA A 419 4.55 25.91 -0.51
CA ALA A 419 4.05 24.89 0.41
C ALA A 419 4.65 25.04 1.82
N VAL A 420 5.94 25.37 1.94
CA VAL A 420 6.58 25.70 3.23
C VAL A 420 5.99 26.98 3.82
N SER A 421 5.85 28.05 3.03
CA SER A 421 5.30 29.32 3.51
C SER A 421 3.85 29.18 4.02
N ARG A 422 3.05 28.31 3.39
CA ARG A 422 1.68 27.97 3.80
C ARG A 422 1.64 26.96 4.95
N GLY A 423 2.77 26.36 5.32
CA GLY A 423 2.84 25.34 6.38
C GLY A 423 2.28 23.98 6.00
N LEU A 424 2.25 23.64 4.70
CA LEU A 424 1.97 22.27 4.21
C LEU A 424 3.22 21.38 4.31
N ILE A 425 4.41 21.97 4.12
CA ILE A 425 5.70 21.32 4.34
C ILE A 425 6.39 22.01 5.53
N GLN A 426 7.14 21.24 6.31
CA GLN A 426 7.93 21.74 7.43
C GLN A 426 9.05 22.67 6.94
N ALA A 427 9.60 23.48 7.85
CA ALA A 427 10.70 24.40 7.55
C ALA A 427 12.01 23.71 7.13
N ASP A 428 12.06 22.37 7.18
CA ASP A 428 13.15 21.56 6.67
C ASP A 428 13.03 21.22 5.17
N TYR A 429 12.01 21.75 4.48
CA TYR A 429 11.75 21.55 3.05
C TYR A 429 11.64 20.08 2.63
N THR A 430 11.29 19.19 3.57
CA THR A 430 11.26 17.74 3.35
C THR A 430 10.00 17.12 3.93
N HIS A 431 9.76 17.30 5.23
CA HIS A 431 8.71 16.56 5.91
C HIS A 431 7.35 17.25 5.79
N VAL A 432 6.33 16.45 5.61
CA VAL A 432 4.96 16.92 5.45
C VAL A 432 4.39 17.29 6.82
N THR A 433 3.61 18.36 6.91
CA THR A 433 2.85 18.68 8.12
C THR A 433 1.52 17.95 8.10
N TYR A 434 0.81 17.92 9.22
CA TYR A 434 -0.55 17.37 9.26
C TYR A 434 -1.48 17.89 8.15
N PRO A 435 -1.65 19.22 7.94
CA PRO A 435 -2.47 19.72 6.83
C PRO A 435 -1.85 19.45 5.45
N GLY A 436 -0.53 19.38 5.33
CA GLY A 436 0.13 18.96 4.09
C GLY A 436 -0.23 17.53 3.68
N GLY A 437 -0.23 16.60 4.64
CA GLY A 437 -0.55 15.20 4.38
C GLY A 437 -1.99 15.05 3.90
N HIS A 438 -2.90 15.82 4.49
CA HIS A 438 -4.29 15.88 4.04
C HIS A 438 -4.44 16.44 2.63
N TYR A 439 -3.76 17.55 2.32
CA TYR A 439 -3.77 18.14 0.99
C TYR A 439 -3.29 17.15 -0.08
N MET A 440 -2.17 16.47 0.18
CA MET A 440 -1.60 15.47 -0.73
C MET A 440 -2.51 14.25 -0.89
N ALA A 441 -3.10 13.77 0.20
CA ALA A 441 -4.06 12.67 0.17
C ALA A 441 -5.31 13.01 -0.65
N ASP A 442 -5.88 14.20 -0.44
CA ASP A 442 -7.07 14.64 -1.17
C ASP A 442 -6.76 14.83 -2.67
N ALA A 443 -5.59 15.37 -3.02
CA ALA A 443 -5.16 15.51 -4.41
C ALA A 443 -4.94 14.15 -5.10
N LEU A 444 -4.26 13.21 -4.43
CA LEU A 444 -4.06 11.86 -4.95
C LEU A 444 -5.41 11.12 -5.12
N PHE A 445 -6.28 11.20 -4.11
CA PHE A 445 -7.61 10.60 -4.20
C PHE A 445 -8.41 11.19 -5.36
N GLN A 446 -8.45 12.52 -5.48
CA GLN A 446 -9.19 13.18 -6.55
C GLN A 446 -8.69 12.74 -7.92
N GLN A 447 -7.37 12.71 -8.14
CA GLN A 447 -6.78 12.25 -9.40
C GLN A 447 -7.16 10.80 -9.74
N LEU A 448 -7.18 9.90 -8.74
CA LEU A 448 -7.59 8.51 -8.95
C LEU A 448 -9.08 8.40 -9.32
N ILE A 449 -9.94 9.23 -8.72
CA ILE A 449 -11.38 9.26 -9.01
C ILE A 449 -11.68 9.88 -10.37
N ASP A 450 -10.95 10.93 -10.74
CA ASP A 450 -11.08 11.58 -12.06
C ASP A 450 -10.72 10.58 -13.16
N ASP A 451 -9.60 9.88 -13.01
CA ASP A 451 -9.14 8.87 -13.97
C ASP A 451 -10.05 7.62 -13.99
N TYR A 452 -10.56 7.18 -12.83
CA TYR A 452 -11.58 6.13 -12.74
C TYR A 452 -12.87 6.53 -13.48
N THR A 453 -13.32 7.77 -13.29
CA THR A 453 -14.53 8.29 -13.96
C THR A 453 -14.33 8.38 -15.45
N GLU A 454 -13.16 8.83 -15.90
CA GLU A 454 -12.78 8.82 -17.31
C GLU A 454 -12.77 7.40 -17.87
N TRP A 455 -12.08 6.45 -17.23
CA TRP A 455 -12.03 5.04 -17.62
C TRP A 455 -13.42 4.42 -17.78
N ARG A 456 -14.35 4.68 -16.84
CA ARG A 456 -15.72 4.14 -16.86
C ARG A 456 -16.57 4.68 -18.02
N ASN A 457 -16.23 5.85 -18.56
CA ASN A 457 -16.99 6.49 -19.64
C ASN A 457 -16.50 6.12 -21.05
N TYR A 458 -15.37 5.40 -21.16
CA TYR A 458 -14.86 4.82 -22.41
C TYR A 458 -15.35 3.38 -22.58
#